data_AF-A0A1G1VZN9-F1
#
_entry.id   AF-A0A1G1VZN9-F1
#
_cell.length_a   1.000
_cell.length_b   1.000
_cell.length_c   1.000
_cell.angle_alpha   90.00
_cell.angle_beta   90.00
_cell.angle_gamma   90.00
#
_symmetry.space_group_name_H-M   'P 1'
#
loop_
_entity.id
_entity.type
_entity.pdbx_description
1 polymer ?
#
loop_
_entity_poly.entity_id
_entity_poly.type
_entity_poly.pdbx_seq_one_letter_code
_entity_poly.pdbx_strand_id
1 'polypeptide(L)'
;MEETLKVWLKRLKLHESSISMFFGALVVIVIAVLLYNFFTGTEKQPTQTSEATTPEYTLNLSEEEGGNVIPQGLPVTHTVARGDHLWGISEKYYGNGYNWPDIAQANNITNPGIIVSGQELTIPKVALRFSSSVVSAQTIQPSQQMITGSSYTVVKGDNLWNIAVRAYQDGYAWPNIYESNKELIGSNPGVIEVGMVLILPR
;
A
#
# COMPACT_ATOMS: atom_id res chain seq x y z
N MET A 1 11.51 21.05 72.22
CA MET A 1 11.19 20.55 70.86
C MET A 1 9.70 20.58 70.54
N GLU A 2 8.80 20.55 71.54
CA GLU A 2 7.34 20.59 71.29
C GLU A 2 6.82 21.99 70.90
N GLU A 3 7.43 23.06 71.43
CA GLU A 3 7.00 24.43 71.15
C GLU A 3 7.35 24.89 69.72
N THR A 4 8.44 24.37 69.15
CA THR A 4 8.81 24.65 67.75
C THR A 4 7.92 23.92 66.74
N LEU A 5 7.37 22.75 67.11
CA LEU A 5 6.42 22.00 66.29
C LEU A 5 5.05 22.69 66.24
N LYS A 6 4.56 23.22 67.38
CA LYS A 6 3.27 23.93 67.45
C LYS A 6 3.26 25.22 66.63
N VAL A 7 4.39 25.93 66.55
CA VAL A 7 4.54 27.14 65.73
C VAL A 7 4.55 26.81 64.23
N TRP A 8 5.20 25.71 63.83
CA TRP A 8 5.19 25.24 62.44
C TRP A 8 3.79 24.76 62.01
N LEU A 9 3.07 24.05 62.89
CA LEU A 9 1.70 23.60 62.65
C LEU A 9 0.71 24.77 62.53
N LYS A 10 0.88 25.86 63.30
CA LYS A 10 0.06 27.08 63.19
C LYS A 10 0.28 27.85 61.89
N ARG A 11 1.47 27.77 61.28
CA ARG A 11 1.74 28.33 59.94
C ARG A 11 1.26 27.44 58.80
N LEU A 12 0.94 26.19 59.10
CA LEU A 12 0.27 25.22 58.22
C LEU A 12 -1.25 25.22 58.37
N LYS A 13 -1.82 26.16 59.14
CA LYS A 13 -3.23 26.52 59.05
C LYS A 13 -3.43 27.37 57.81
N LEU A 14 -3.17 26.77 56.64
CA LEU A 14 -3.51 27.37 55.36
C LEU A 14 -5.01 27.70 55.42
N HIS A 15 -5.36 28.95 55.12
CA HIS A 15 -6.74 29.40 55.04
C HIS A 15 -7.55 28.39 54.21
N GLU A 16 -8.58 27.77 54.79
CA GLU A 16 -9.38 26.72 54.12
C GLU A 16 -9.99 27.23 52.80
N SER A 17 -10.28 28.54 52.70
CA SER A 17 -10.74 29.16 51.45
C SER A 17 -9.65 29.37 50.40
N SER A 18 -8.37 29.40 50.80
CA SER A 18 -7.26 29.51 49.86
C SER A 18 -6.86 28.14 49.31
N ILE A 19 -7.01 27.05 50.08
CA ILE A 19 -6.80 25.68 49.58
C ILE A 19 -7.69 25.41 48.37
N SER A 20 -8.99 25.70 48.45
CA SER A 20 -9.91 25.44 47.34
C SER A 20 -9.65 26.36 46.15
N MET A 21 -9.22 27.60 46.40
CA MET A 21 -8.80 28.53 45.33
C MET A 21 -7.51 28.06 44.64
N PHE A 22 -6.52 27.57 45.39
CA PHE A 22 -5.26 27.05 44.85
C PHE A 22 -5.43 25.67 44.19
N PHE A 23 -6.18 24.75 44.79
CA PHE A 23 -6.50 23.46 44.18
C PHE A 23 -7.42 23.62 42.98
N GLY A 24 -8.39 24.54 43.03
CA GLY A 24 -9.22 24.90 41.88
C GLY A 24 -8.39 25.47 40.74
N ALA A 25 -7.49 26.42 41.03
CA ALA A 25 -6.55 26.95 40.05
C ALA A 25 -5.61 25.88 39.50
N LEU A 26 -5.12 24.97 40.36
CA LEU A 26 -4.21 23.89 39.96
C LEU A 26 -4.91 22.84 39.10
N VAL A 27 -6.18 22.50 39.39
CA VAL A 27 -6.99 21.61 38.54
C VAL A 27 -7.23 22.27 37.18
N VAL A 28 -7.53 23.57 37.13
CA VAL A 28 -7.69 24.30 35.86
C VAL A 28 -6.38 24.31 35.06
N ILE A 29 -5.23 24.51 35.72
CA ILE A 29 -3.90 24.45 35.07
C ILE A 29 -3.61 23.04 34.55
N VAL A 30 -3.88 22.00 35.34
CA VAL A 30 -3.66 20.60 34.93
C VAL A 30 -4.58 20.23 33.77
N ILE A 31 -5.85 20.62 33.79
CA ILE A 31 -6.77 20.42 32.67
C ILE A 31 -6.29 21.21 31.45
N ALA A 32 -5.82 22.45 31.62
CA ALA A 32 -5.27 23.24 30.51
C ALA A 32 -4.01 22.59 29.91
N VAL A 33 -3.11 22.03 30.73
CA VAL A 33 -1.92 21.30 30.27
C VAL A 33 -2.29 19.97 29.62
N LEU A 34 -3.30 19.26 30.13
CA LEU A 34 -3.81 18.03 29.52
C LEU A 34 -4.51 18.30 28.19
N LEU A 35 -5.33 19.36 28.11
CA LEU A 35 -5.93 19.82 26.86
C LEU A 35 -4.86 20.31 25.90
N TYR A 36 -3.84 21.02 26.38
CA TYR A 36 -2.70 21.44 25.57
C TYR A 36 -1.99 20.22 24.99
N ASN A 37 -1.61 19.23 25.80
CA ASN A 37 -0.96 17.99 25.32
C ASN A 37 -1.87 17.14 24.42
N PHE A 38 -3.17 17.08 24.72
CA PHE A 38 -4.14 16.36 23.90
C PHE A 38 -4.36 17.04 22.54
N PHE A 39 -4.27 18.36 22.48
CA PHE A 39 -4.50 19.14 21.25
C PHE A 39 -3.22 19.50 20.49
N THR A 40 -2.04 19.42 21.12
CA THR A 40 -0.72 19.58 20.45
C THR A 40 -0.15 18.25 19.96
N GLY A 41 -0.73 17.10 20.34
CA GLY A 41 -0.43 15.79 19.74
C GLY A 41 -1.14 15.53 18.40
N THR A 42 -1.98 16.46 17.95
CA THR A 42 -2.42 16.55 16.56
C THR A 42 -1.92 17.88 16.04
N GLU A 43 -0.79 17.87 15.32
CA GLU A 43 -0.43 18.99 14.48
C GLU A 43 -1.61 19.27 13.54
N LYS A 44 -2.44 20.22 13.94
CA LYS A 44 -3.31 20.91 13.01
C LYS A 44 -2.40 21.81 12.20
N GLN A 45 -1.92 21.24 11.10
CA GLN A 45 -1.70 21.93 9.84
C GLN A 45 -2.72 23.08 9.75
N PRO A 46 -2.30 24.31 9.39
CA PRO A 46 -3.22 25.40 9.15
C PRO A 46 -4.32 24.91 8.23
N THR A 47 -5.57 25.24 8.55
CA THR A 47 -6.69 25.17 7.61
C THR A 47 -6.41 26.14 6.48
N GLN A 48 -5.54 25.73 5.57
CA GLN A 48 -5.63 26.14 4.20
C GLN A 48 -6.73 25.26 3.61
N THR A 49 -7.80 25.91 3.14
CA THR A 49 -8.35 25.55 1.84
C THR A 49 -7.21 25.69 0.82
N SER A 50 -6.22 24.80 0.90
CA SER A 50 -5.42 24.45 -0.25
C SER A 50 -6.37 23.56 -1.01
N GLU A 51 -6.75 24.00 -2.21
CA GLU A 51 -6.98 23.07 -3.30
C GLU A 51 -6.07 21.88 -3.07
N ALA A 52 -6.63 20.67 -3.01
CA ALA A 52 -5.85 19.49 -3.27
C ALA A 52 -5.37 19.65 -4.72
N THR A 53 -4.33 20.45 -4.92
CA THR A 53 -3.26 20.11 -5.82
C THR A 53 -2.64 18.84 -5.19
N THR A 54 -3.37 17.72 -5.29
CA THR A 54 -2.78 16.54 -5.91
C THR A 54 -1.92 17.14 -7.00
N PRO A 55 -0.57 17.08 -6.97
CA PRO A 55 0.10 17.13 -8.24
C PRO A 55 -0.58 16.00 -8.99
N GLU A 56 -1.54 16.35 -9.85
CA GLU A 56 -1.72 15.59 -11.07
C GLU A 56 -0.30 15.58 -11.61
N TYR A 57 0.41 14.52 -11.27
CA TYR A 57 1.43 13.99 -12.13
C TYR A 57 0.64 13.65 -13.38
N THR A 58 0.45 14.67 -14.20
CA THR A 58 0.17 14.51 -15.61
C THR A 58 1.36 13.71 -16.07
N LEU A 59 1.15 12.39 -16.22
CA LEU A 59 2.12 11.49 -16.78
C LEU A 59 2.43 12.05 -18.16
N ASN A 60 3.50 12.83 -18.24
CA ASN A 60 4.01 13.34 -19.50
C ASN A 60 4.76 12.17 -20.12
N LEU A 61 4.05 11.44 -20.95
CA LEU A 61 4.53 10.24 -21.61
C LEU A 61 5.37 10.67 -22.81
N SER A 62 6.66 10.35 -22.80
CA SER A 62 7.49 10.47 -23.99
C SER A 62 7.60 9.10 -24.65
N GLU A 63 7.22 9.01 -25.91
CA GLU A 63 7.46 7.83 -26.74
C GLU A 63 8.94 7.82 -27.14
N GLU A 64 9.66 6.77 -26.76
CA GLU A 64 10.98 6.49 -27.34
C GLU A 64 10.84 5.63 -28.61
N GLU A 65 11.86 5.71 -29.47
CA GLU A 65 11.95 4.96 -30.72
C GLU A 65 11.89 3.45 -30.41
N GLY A 66 10.74 2.83 -30.69
CA GLY A 66 10.45 1.43 -30.30
C GLY A 66 9.13 1.22 -29.56
N GLY A 67 8.32 2.27 -29.33
CA GLY A 67 6.98 2.15 -28.75
C GLY A 67 6.97 1.96 -27.22
N ASN A 68 8.13 2.13 -26.57
CA ASN A 68 8.22 2.15 -25.11
C ASN A 68 7.84 3.54 -24.59
N VAL A 69 6.90 3.56 -23.67
CA VAL A 69 6.39 4.80 -23.06
C VAL A 69 7.10 5.01 -21.73
N ILE A 70 7.92 6.06 -21.62
CA ILE A 70 8.64 6.39 -20.38
C ILE A 70 7.96 7.58 -19.71
N PRO A 71 7.61 7.50 -18.42
CA PRO A 71 6.99 8.62 -17.74
C PRO A 71 8.03 9.67 -17.39
N GLN A 72 7.75 10.92 -17.76
CA GLN A 72 8.60 12.08 -17.45
C GLN A 72 8.18 12.73 -16.14
N GLY A 73 9.15 13.28 -15.41
CA GLY A 73 8.88 14.02 -14.17
C GLY A 73 8.69 13.17 -12.92
N LEU A 74 9.06 11.88 -12.94
CA LEU A 74 9.05 11.05 -11.73
C LEU A 74 9.99 11.63 -10.66
N PRO A 75 9.58 11.61 -9.37
CA PRO A 75 10.49 11.94 -8.29
C PRO A 75 11.65 10.94 -8.26
N VAL A 76 12.79 11.37 -7.72
CA VAL A 76 13.95 10.49 -7.59
C VAL A 76 13.72 9.44 -6.52
N THR A 77 13.07 9.83 -5.41
CA THR A 77 12.79 8.95 -4.27
C THR A 77 11.39 9.15 -3.69
N HIS A 78 10.94 8.15 -2.94
CA HIS A 78 9.68 8.12 -2.21
C HIS A 78 9.93 7.59 -0.79
N THR A 79 9.49 8.34 0.22
CA THR A 79 9.51 7.87 1.61
C THR A 79 8.23 7.08 1.89
N VAL A 80 8.38 5.79 2.22
CA VAL A 80 7.28 4.87 2.53
C VAL A 80 6.49 5.39 3.73
N ALA A 81 5.18 5.58 3.55
CA ALA A 81 4.24 5.92 4.60
C ALA A 81 3.59 4.66 5.18
N ARG A 82 2.92 4.83 6.33
CA ARG A 82 2.16 3.73 6.96
C ARG A 82 1.04 3.28 6.03
N GLY A 83 1.06 2.01 5.62
CA GLY A 83 0.04 1.41 4.75
C GLY A 83 0.44 1.36 3.27
N ASP A 84 1.59 1.93 2.92
CA ASP A 84 2.13 1.81 1.58
C ASP A 84 2.56 0.36 1.27
N HIS A 85 2.47 0.02 0.00
CA HIS A 85 2.93 -1.23 -0.57
C HIS A 85 3.39 -0.95 -2.01
N LEU A 86 4.30 -1.76 -2.55
CA LEU A 86 4.96 -1.46 -3.82
C LEU A 86 4.00 -1.31 -5.01
N TRP A 87 2.85 -2.00 -4.98
CA TRP A 87 1.79 -1.85 -5.98
C TRP A 87 1.17 -0.44 -5.95
N GLY A 88 0.69 0.03 -4.79
CA GLY A 88 0.12 1.37 -4.68
C GLY A 88 1.12 2.49 -4.96
N ILE A 89 2.40 2.28 -4.61
CA ILE A 89 3.49 3.19 -4.98
C ILE A 89 3.68 3.20 -6.50
N SER A 90 3.62 2.03 -7.15
CA SER A 90 3.67 1.94 -8.60
C SER A 90 2.49 2.66 -9.25
N GLU A 91 1.27 2.45 -8.77
CA GLU A 91 0.07 3.15 -9.27
C GLU A 91 0.20 4.66 -9.17
N LYS A 92 0.76 5.15 -8.05
CA LYS A 92 0.98 6.56 -7.81
C LYS A 92 1.94 7.20 -8.82
N TYR A 93 3.00 6.51 -9.23
CA TYR A 93 4.09 7.11 -10.03
C TYR A 93 4.09 6.71 -11.49
N TYR A 94 3.59 5.52 -11.82
CA TYR A 94 3.55 4.95 -13.18
C TYR A 94 2.11 4.90 -13.72
N GLY A 95 1.12 5.33 -12.94
CA GLY A 95 -0.31 5.29 -13.30
C GLY A 95 -0.91 3.89 -13.26
N ASN A 96 -0.11 2.86 -12.95
CA ASN A 96 -0.54 1.47 -12.83
C ASN A 96 0.39 0.68 -11.89
N GLY A 97 -0.07 -0.48 -11.40
CA GLY A 97 0.67 -1.28 -10.43
C GLY A 97 1.85 -2.10 -10.98
N TYR A 98 2.00 -2.24 -12.30
CA TYR A 98 2.88 -3.25 -12.89
C TYR A 98 4.38 -2.96 -12.80
N ASN A 99 4.77 -1.73 -12.52
CA ASN A 99 6.17 -1.35 -12.29
C ASN A 99 6.65 -1.63 -10.86
N TRP A 100 5.83 -2.24 -9.99
CA TRP A 100 6.26 -2.67 -8.65
C TRP A 100 7.54 -3.52 -8.64
N PRO A 101 7.81 -4.44 -9.60
CA PRO A 101 9.05 -5.21 -9.61
C PRO A 101 10.28 -4.37 -9.94
N ASP A 102 10.12 -3.33 -10.76
CA ASP A 102 11.22 -2.41 -11.08
C ASP A 102 11.61 -1.61 -9.85
N ILE A 103 10.62 -1.15 -9.07
CA ILE A 103 10.85 -0.49 -7.77
C ILE A 103 11.54 -1.45 -6.81
N ALA A 104 11.09 -2.71 -6.71
CA ALA A 104 11.71 -3.71 -5.86
C ALA A 104 13.18 -3.96 -6.23
N GLN A 105 13.46 -4.15 -7.52
CA GLN A 105 14.80 -4.41 -8.04
C GLN A 105 15.73 -3.21 -7.82
N ALA A 106 15.28 -1.99 -8.13
CA ALA A 106 16.07 -0.77 -7.95
C ALA A 106 16.48 -0.53 -6.48
N ASN A 107 15.68 -1.06 -5.54
CA ASN A 107 15.91 -0.92 -4.09
C ASN A 107 16.43 -2.20 -3.43
N ASN A 108 16.84 -3.22 -4.20
CA ASN A 108 17.33 -4.51 -3.71
C ASN A 108 16.38 -5.19 -2.71
N ILE A 109 15.06 -5.05 -2.91
CA ILE A 109 14.04 -5.62 -2.03
C ILE A 109 13.84 -7.09 -2.39
N THR A 110 14.30 -7.99 -1.52
CA THR A 110 14.15 -9.45 -1.70
C THR A 110 12.73 -9.92 -1.42
N ASN A 111 12.03 -9.31 -0.46
CA ASN A 111 10.64 -9.62 -0.14
C ASN A 111 9.74 -8.40 -0.42
N PRO A 112 9.07 -8.36 -1.58
CA PRO A 112 8.25 -7.22 -2.01
C PRO A 112 7.07 -6.88 -1.08
N GLY A 113 6.64 -7.84 -0.26
CA GLY A 113 5.57 -7.64 0.73
C GLY A 113 6.03 -6.95 2.01
N ILE A 114 7.34 -6.71 2.17
CA ILE A 114 7.93 -6.13 3.38
C ILE A 114 8.65 -4.83 3.01
N ILE A 115 7.93 -3.72 3.11
CA ILE A 115 8.49 -2.37 3.12
C ILE A 115 8.13 -1.68 4.44
N VAL A 116 9.03 -0.84 4.96
CA VAL A 116 8.90 -0.27 6.30
C VAL A 116 8.63 1.23 6.22
N SER A 117 7.69 1.74 7.03
CA SER A 117 7.45 3.18 7.13
C SER A 117 8.74 3.96 7.44
N GLY A 118 8.98 5.04 6.71
CA GLY A 118 10.20 5.85 6.78
C GLY A 118 11.33 5.35 5.87
N GLN A 119 11.19 4.19 5.25
CA GLN A 119 12.15 3.70 4.25
C GLN A 119 12.12 4.61 3.01
N GLU A 120 13.28 5.02 2.53
CA GLU A 120 13.40 5.75 1.27
C GLU A 120 13.58 4.76 0.12
N LEU A 121 12.68 4.83 -0.86
CA LEU A 121 12.70 4.03 -2.08
C LEU A 121 13.08 4.90 -3.27
N THR A 122 14.07 4.48 -4.03
CA THR A 122 14.36 5.02 -5.36
C THR A 122 13.22 4.66 -6.30
N ILE A 123 12.72 5.66 -7.04
CA ILE A 123 11.68 5.47 -8.05
C ILE A 123 12.36 5.49 -9.44
N PRO A 124 12.56 4.32 -10.08
CA PRO A 124 13.35 4.25 -11.31
C PRO A 124 12.61 4.84 -12.52
N LYS A 125 13.30 5.62 -13.35
CA LYS A 125 12.77 6.11 -14.64
C LYS A 125 12.84 5.01 -15.69
N VAL A 126 11.89 4.09 -15.64
CA VAL A 126 11.78 2.94 -16.55
C VAL A 126 10.51 3.04 -17.40
N ALA A 127 10.49 2.32 -18.51
CA ALA A 127 9.30 2.20 -19.34
C ALA A 127 8.11 1.70 -18.51
N LEU A 128 6.93 2.27 -18.77
CA LEU A 128 5.69 1.80 -18.17
C LEU A 128 5.49 0.35 -18.53
N ARG A 129 5.33 -0.47 -17.49
CA ARG A 129 4.84 -1.83 -17.66
C ARG A 129 3.34 -1.70 -17.80
N PHE A 130 2.83 -2.21 -18.90
CA PHE A 130 1.43 -2.51 -19.03
C PHE A 130 1.27 -4.01 -18.85
N SER A 131 0.04 -4.46 -18.64
CA SER A 131 -0.30 -5.86 -18.87
C SER A 131 -0.20 -6.16 -20.37
N SER A 132 1.04 -6.26 -20.85
CA SER A 132 1.36 -6.77 -22.16
C SER A 132 1.83 -8.20 -21.91
N SER A 133 0.97 -9.15 -22.25
CA SER A 133 1.36 -10.55 -22.37
C SER A 133 2.38 -10.72 -23.50
N VAL A 134 3.64 -10.32 -23.32
CA VAL A 134 4.77 -10.74 -24.16
C VAL A 134 6.11 -10.55 -23.43
N VAL A 135 6.95 -11.58 -23.53
CA VAL A 135 8.38 -11.65 -23.14
C VAL A 135 8.67 -12.01 -21.67
N SER A 136 8.36 -13.26 -21.31
CA SER A 136 9.43 -14.13 -20.77
C SER A 136 9.66 -15.25 -21.77
N ALA A 137 10.50 -14.97 -22.76
CA ALA A 137 11.06 -16.02 -23.60
C ALA A 137 12.24 -16.64 -22.83
N GLN A 138 11.94 -17.65 -22.02
CA GLN A 138 12.83 -18.81 -21.86
C GLN A 138 11.97 -20.06 -21.64
N THR A 139 11.76 -20.79 -22.76
CA THR A 139 11.50 -22.26 -22.87
C THR A 139 10.34 -22.79 -22.02
N ILE A 140 9.15 -23.16 -22.53
CA ILE A 140 8.78 -24.07 -23.62
C ILE A 140 7.31 -23.74 -23.98
N GLN A 141 7.02 -23.58 -25.27
CA GLN A 141 5.67 -23.41 -25.81
C GLN A 141 4.88 -24.72 -25.69
N PRO A 142 3.59 -24.64 -25.29
CA PRO A 142 2.56 -25.04 -26.23
C PRO A 142 1.43 -24.00 -26.37
N SER A 143 1.14 -23.69 -27.64
CA SER A 143 -0.09 -23.13 -28.23
C SER A 143 -0.69 -21.81 -27.70
N GLN A 144 -0.45 -20.74 -28.46
CA GLN A 144 -1.24 -19.50 -28.52
C GLN A 144 -2.64 -19.70 -29.13
N GLN A 145 -3.24 -20.88 -28.96
CA GLN A 145 -4.57 -21.16 -29.50
C GLN A 145 -5.61 -20.67 -28.51
N MET A 146 -6.53 -19.82 -28.99
CA MET A 146 -7.69 -19.38 -28.21
C MET A 146 -8.50 -20.59 -27.76
N ILE A 147 -8.92 -20.56 -26.50
CA ILE A 147 -9.75 -21.61 -25.91
C ILE A 147 -11.21 -21.21 -26.14
N THR A 148 -11.85 -21.83 -27.12
CA THR A 148 -13.24 -21.55 -27.49
C THR A 148 -14.25 -22.53 -26.89
N GLY A 149 -13.82 -23.50 -26.08
CA GLY A 149 -14.68 -24.41 -25.31
C GLY A 149 -15.08 -23.87 -23.92
N SER A 150 -16.14 -24.42 -23.34
CA SER A 150 -16.57 -24.17 -21.95
C SER A 150 -15.74 -24.92 -20.91
N SER A 151 -14.74 -25.68 -21.35
CA SER A 151 -13.78 -26.34 -20.48
C SER A 151 -12.41 -26.42 -21.15
N TYR A 152 -11.38 -26.61 -20.33
CA TYR A 152 -9.99 -26.71 -20.77
C TYR A 152 -9.19 -27.68 -19.91
N THR A 153 -8.41 -28.54 -20.57
CA THR A 153 -7.46 -29.43 -19.88
C THR A 153 -6.13 -28.72 -19.68
N VAL A 154 -5.74 -28.52 -18.41
CA VAL A 154 -4.48 -27.90 -18.01
C VAL A 154 -3.31 -28.69 -18.57
N VAL A 155 -2.39 -28.01 -19.24
CA VAL A 155 -1.13 -28.59 -19.73
C VAL A 155 0.06 -28.08 -18.92
N LYS A 156 1.21 -28.73 -19.07
CA LYS A 156 2.43 -28.37 -18.34
C LYS A 156 2.82 -26.92 -18.66
N GLY A 157 2.99 -26.10 -17.61
CA GLY A 157 3.37 -24.69 -17.71
C GLY A 157 2.20 -23.71 -17.71
N ASP A 158 0.96 -24.19 -17.67
CA ASP A 158 -0.20 -23.33 -17.51
C ASP A 158 -0.31 -22.74 -16.09
N ASN A 159 -1.00 -21.61 -16.03
CA ASN A 159 -1.52 -21.00 -14.82
C ASN A 159 -2.88 -20.36 -15.17
N LEU A 160 -3.71 -20.09 -14.17
CA LEU A 160 -5.06 -19.56 -14.38
C LEU A 160 -5.07 -18.25 -15.16
N TRP A 161 -4.04 -17.41 -15.00
CA TRP A 161 -3.89 -16.17 -15.76
C TRP A 161 -3.71 -16.43 -17.25
N ASN A 162 -2.76 -17.28 -17.64
CA ASN A 162 -2.53 -17.62 -19.05
C ASN A 162 -3.76 -18.28 -19.68
N ILE A 163 -4.47 -19.13 -18.93
CA ILE A 163 -5.72 -19.73 -19.39
C ILE A 163 -6.80 -18.66 -19.59
N ALA A 164 -6.92 -17.70 -18.66
CA ALA A 164 -7.88 -16.60 -18.77
C ALA A 164 -7.59 -15.68 -19.97
N VAL A 165 -6.32 -15.33 -20.20
CA VAL A 165 -5.91 -14.59 -21.41
C VAL A 165 -6.28 -15.38 -22.67
N ARG A 166 -6.09 -16.70 -22.69
CA ARG A 166 -6.40 -17.53 -23.88
C ARG A 166 -7.90 -17.76 -24.10
N ALA A 167 -8.70 -17.80 -23.04
CA ALA A 167 -10.14 -18.07 -23.10
C ALA A 167 -10.98 -16.80 -23.28
N TYR A 168 -10.58 -15.71 -22.64
CA TYR A 168 -11.37 -14.47 -22.55
C TYR A 168 -10.68 -13.26 -23.15
N GLN A 169 -9.40 -13.39 -23.56
CA GLN A 169 -8.54 -12.25 -23.89
C GLN A 169 -8.37 -11.28 -22.71
N ASP A 170 -8.68 -11.75 -21.50
CA ASP A 170 -8.59 -11.00 -20.25
C ASP A 170 -7.97 -11.88 -19.17
N GLY A 171 -6.73 -11.54 -18.77
CA GLY A 171 -6.05 -12.22 -17.68
C GLY A 171 -6.76 -12.04 -16.35
N TYR A 172 -7.45 -10.92 -16.13
CA TYR A 172 -8.19 -10.63 -14.90
C TYR A 172 -9.43 -11.49 -14.72
N ALA A 173 -9.84 -12.27 -15.72
CA ALA A 173 -10.89 -13.26 -15.59
C ALA A 173 -10.43 -14.54 -14.87
N TRP A 174 -9.15 -14.67 -14.50
CA TRP A 174 -8.62 -15.81 -13.74
C TRP A 174 -9.39 -16.13 -12.43
N PRO A 175 -9.90 -15.16 -11.65
CA PRO A 175 -10.67 -15.45 -10.43
C PRO A 175 -12.00 -16.13 -10.77
N ASN A 176 -12.61 -15.79 -11.91
CA ASN A 176 -13.87 -16.40 -12.34
C ASN A 176 -13.65 -17.89 -12.66
N ILE A 177 -12.53 -18.21 -13.30
CA ILE A 177 -12.11 -19.60 -13.52
C ILE A 177 -11.87 -20.29 -12.17
N TYR A 178 -11.12 -19.67 -11.26
CA TYR A 178 -10.85 -20.26 -9.94
C TYR A 178 -12.14 -20.55 -9.16
N GLU A 179 -13.04 -19.58 -9.05
CA GLU A 179 -14.29 -19.73 -8.30
C GLU A 179 -15.19 -20.82 -8.90
N SER A 180 -15.22 -20.95 -10.23
CA SER A 180 -15.95 -22.03 -10.91
C SER A 180 -15.35 -23.43 -10.69
N ASN A 181 -14.09 -23.50 -10.25
CA ASN A 181 -13.33 -24.76 -10.09
C ASN A 181 -12.76 -24.92 -8.68
N LYS A 182 -13.26 -24.16 -7.71
CA LYS A 182 -12.70 -24.09 -6.35
C LYS A 182 -12.74 -25.43 -5.63
N GLU A 183 -13.76 -26.24 -5.89
CA GLU A 183 -13.88 -27.60 -5.38
C GLU A 183 -12.80 -28.54 -5.94
N LEU A 184 -12.28 -28.26 -7.13
CA LEU A 184 -11.22 -29.04 -7.79
C LEU A 184 -9.82 -28.55 -7.43
N ILE A 185 -9.62 -27.23 -7.35
CA ILE A 185 -8.31 -26.59 -7.12
C ILE A 185 -7.98 -26.52 -5.61
N GLY A 186 -8.99 -26.48 -4.75
CA GLY A 186 -8.81 -26.30 -3.30
C GLY A 186 -8.46 -24.86 -2.94
N SER A 187 -7.83 -24.67 -1.78
CA SER A 187 -7.63 -23.33 -1.19
C SER A 187 -6.55 -22.47 -1.86
N ASN A 188 -5.72 -23.04 -2.73
CA ASN A 188 -4.61 -22.34 -3.36
C ASN A 188 -4.83 -22.18 -4.88
N PRO A 189 -5.20 -20.99 -5.38
CA PRO A 189 -5.46 -20.76 -6.81
C PRO A 189 -4.22 -20.88 -7.70
N GLY A 190 -3.01 -20.83 -7.11
CA GLY A 190 -1.76 -20.97 -7.84
C GLY A 190 -1.37 -22.42 -8.15
N VAL A 191 -2.09 -23.40 -7.60
CA VAL A 191 -1.75 -24.83 -7.71
C VAL A 191 -2.79 -25.51 -8.60
N ILE A 192 -2.53 -25.55 -9.90
CA ILE A 192 -3.30 -26.34 -10.87
C ILE A 192 -2.44 -27.50 -11.38
N GLU A 193 -3.04 -28.68 -11.51
CA GLU A 193 -2.32 -29.90 -11.92
C GLU A 193 -2.48 -30.17 -13.41
N VAL A 194 -1.43 -30.71 -14.03
CA VAL A 194 -1.48 -31.12 -15.44
C VAL A 194 -2.50 -32.23 -15.63
N GLY A 195 -3.37 -32.10 -16.63
CA GLY A 195 -4.48 -33.02 -16.89
C GLY A 195 -5.79 -32.64 -16.19
N MET A 196 -5.78 -31.66 -15.28
CA MET A 196 -6.98 -31.13 -14.65
C MET A 196 -7.91 -30.50 -15.70
N VAL A 197 -9.19 -30.83 -15.68
CA VAL A 197 -10.19 -30.22 -16.57
C VAL A 197 -10.88 -29.08 -15.82
N LEU A 198 -10.62 -27.84 -16.25
CA LEU A 198 -11.21 -26.64 -15.68
C LEU A 198 -12.46 -26.25 -16.47
N ILE A 199 -13.51 -25.86 -15.76
CA ILE A 199 -14.70 -25.21 -16.27
C ILE A 199 -14.38 -23.74 -16.54
N LEU A 200 -14.71 -23.26 -17.74
CA LEU A 200 -14.50 -21.88 -18.16
C LEU A 200 -15.86 -21.15 -18.22
N PRO A 201 -16.22 -20.33 -17.21
CA PRO A 201 -17.48 -19.58 -17.20
C PRO A 201 -17.53 -18.58 -18.37
N ARG A 202 -18.70 -18.41 -18.99
CA ARG A 202 -18.92 -17.57 -20.18
C ARG A 202 -19.99 -16.53 -19.92
#